data_AF-A0A6F8ZSR4-F1
#
_entry.id   AF-A0A6F8ZSR4-F1
#
_cell.length_a   1.000
_cell.length_b   1.000
_cell.length_c   1.000
_cell.angle_alpha   90.00
_cell.angle_beta   90.00
_cell.angle_gamma   90.00
#
_symmetry.space_group_name_H-M   'P 1'
#
loop_
_entity.id
_entity.type
_entity.pdbx_description
1 polymer ?
#
loop_
_entity_poly.entity_id
_entity_poly.type
_entity_poly.pdbx_seq_one_letter_code
_entity_poly.pdbx_strand_id
1 'polypeptide(L)'
;MTFNTIKSFKLELDGPGDAVYASSEIVSGQVVLELNRDTKVHSMKVLGRGVATAHWLENRSGGMKAVYNDYTSNITYFRKRQHLIRGNRENNTWALVGRDTPQPLVFTILHMN
;
A
#
# COMPACT_ATOMS: atom_id res chain seq x y z
N MET A 1 -7.66 -6.67 23.29
CA MET A 1 -8.14 -5.47 22.57
C MET A 1 -8.93 -5.95 21.37
N THR A 2 -10.25 -5.89 21.42
CA THR A 2 -11.14 -6.48 20.40
C THR A 2 -11.39 -5.46 19.29
N PHE A 3 -10.83 -5.70 18.10
CA PHE A 3 -11.12 -4.99 16.85
C PHE A 3 -12.56 -5.26 16.35
N ASN A 4 -13.56 -5.30 17.23
CA ASN A 4 -14.94 -5.58 16.87
C ASN A 4 -15.69 -4.29 16.44
N THR A 5 -14.99 -3.38 15.79
CA THR A 5 -15.50 -2.10 15.29
C THR A 5 -15.44 -2.03 13.78
N ILE A 6 -14.47 -2.69 13.13
CA ILE A 6 -14.31 -2.71 11.68
C ILE A 6 -15.04 -3.94 11.12
N LYS A 7 -15.98 -3.69 10.22
CA LYS A 7 -16.73 -4.72 9.48
C LYS A 7 -15.96 -5.14 8.23
N SER A 8 -15.47 -4.17 7.48
CA SER A 8 -14.71 -4.38 6.26
C SER A 8 -13.70 -3.26 6.04
N PHE A 9 -12.55 -3.59 5.46
CA PHE A 9 -11.54 -2.62 5.06
C PHE A 9 -10.90 -3.08 3.76
N LYS A 10 -11.19 -2.36 2.66
CA LYS A 10 -10.82 -2.76 1.30
C LYS A 10 -10.18 -1.60 0.54
N LEU A 11 -9.29 -1.98 -0.37
CA LEU A 11 -8.71 -1.10 -1.37
C LEU A 11 -9.29 -1.49 -2.73
N GLU A 12 -9.90 -0.53 -3.42
CA GLU A 12 -10.46 -0.72 -4.75
C GLU A 12 -9.70 0.21 -5.69
N LEU A 13 -9.18 -0.34 -6.79
CA LEU A 13 -8.54 0.45 -7.84
C LEU A 13 -9.57 0.75 -8.92
N ASP A 14 -9.42 1.88 -9.61
CA ASP A 14 -10.37 2.26 -10.68
C ASP A 14 -10.22 1.38 -11.93
N GLY A 15 -9.07 0.74 -12.11
CA GLY A 15 -8.79 -0.18 -13.20
C GLY A 15 -9.37 -1.59 -12.97
N PRO A 16 -9.40 -2.44 -14.02
CA PRO A 16 -9.78 -3.84 -13.90
C PRO A 16 -8.87 -4.59 -12.90
N GLY A 17 -9.38 -5.68 -12.31
CA GLY A 17 -8.67 -6.40 -11.23
C GLY A 17 -7.32 -7.00 -11.64
N ASP A 18 -7.10 -7.19 -12.93
CA ASP A 18 -5.88 -7.66 -13.57
C ASP A 18 -5.12 -6.55 -14.33
N ALA A 19 -5.44 -5.28 -14.05
CA ALA A 19 -4.77 -4.14 -14.65
C ALA A 19 -3.25 -4.19 -14.39
N VAL A 20 -2.48 -4.08 -15.47
CA VAL A 20 -1.04 -3.92 -15.43
C VAL A 20 -0.73 -2.46 -15.69
N TYR A 21 0.05 -1.85 -14.81
CA TYR A 21 0.42 -0.45 -14.91
C TYR A 21 1.90 -0.30 -15.30
N ALA A 22 2.17 0.59 -16.23
CA ALA A 22 3.52 0.94 -16.69
C ALA A 22 4.06 2.20 -16.00
N SER A 23 5.35 2.47 -16.22
CA SER A 23 5.95 3.75 -15.81
C SER A 23 5.17 4.88 -16.50
N SER A 24 4.92 5.98 -15.76
CA SER A 24 4.08 7.13 -16.13
C SER A 24 2.55 6.96 -16.08
N GLU A 25 2.03 5.76 -15.83
CA GLU A 25 0.59 5.60 -15.62
C GLU A 25 0.16 6.02 -14.21
N ILE A 26 -1.07 6.52 -14.12
CA ILE A 26 -1.68 6.96 -12.85
C ILE A 26 -2.46 5.79 -12.28
N VAL A 27 -2.16 5.45 -11.02
CA VAL A 27 -2.94 4.47 -10.26
C VAL A 27 -3.83 5.23 -9.29
N SER A 28 -5.14 5.19 -9.53
CA SER A 28 -6.16 5.78 -8.68
C SER A 28 -7.12 4.72 -8.16
N GLY A 29 -7.84 5.08 -7.10
CA GLY A 29 -8.79 4.19 -6.46
C GLY A 29 -9.38 4.79 -5.20
N GLN A 30 -10.03 3.93 -4.42
CA GLN A 30 -10.66 4.29 -3.16
C GLN A 30 -10.36 3.27 -2.06
N VAL A 31 -10.31 3.76 -0.84
CA VAL A 31 -10.29 2.94 0.36
C VAL A 31 -11.70 2.91 0.94
N VAL A 32 -12.27 1.72 1.05
CA VAL A 32 -13.60 1.49 1.59
C VAL A 32 -13.47 0.95 3.00
N LEU A 33 -13.92 1.72 3.99
CA LEU A 33 -13.96 1.33 5.40
C LEU A 33 -15.41 1.21 5.86
N GLU A 34 -15.80 0.02 6.27
CA GLU A 34 -17.09 -0.29 6.88
C GLU A 34 -16.90 -0.55 8.36
N LEU A 35 -17.76 0.06 9.19
CA LEU A 35 -17.68 -0.02 10.64
C LEU A 35 -18.98 -0.61 11.21
N ASN A 36 -18.87 -1.50 12.18
CA ASN A 36 -20.02 -2.07 12.91
C ASN A 36 -20.68 -1.07 13.86
N ARG A 37 -19.99 0.03 14.18
CA ARG A 37 -20.43 1.10 15.10
C ARG A 37 -19.57 2.33 14.92
N ASP A 38 -20.08 3.47 15.39
CA ASP A 38 -19.35 4.74 15.41
C ASP A 38 -17.95 4.56 16.02
N THR A 39 -16.94 4.88 15.22
CA THR A 39 -15.54 4.70 15.60
C THR A 39 -14.76 5.95 15.30
N LYS A 40 -14.00 6.42 16.29
CA LYS A 40 -13.08 7.54 16.14
C LYS A 40 -11.86 7.08 15.36
N VAL A 41 -11.71 7.54 14.12
CA VAL A 41 -10.53 7.27 13.31
C VAL A 41 -9.57 8.44 13.43
N HIS A 42 -8.41 8.19 14.04
CA HIS A 42 -7.41 9.23 14.24
C HIS A 42 -6.68 9.58 12.94
N SER A 43 -6.25 8.59 12.17
CA SER A 43 -5.56 8.83 10.90
C SER A 43 -5.71 7.65 9.97
N MET A 44 -5.75 7.93 8.67
CA MET A 44 -5.73 6.91 7.62
C MET A 44 -4.82 7.37 6.50
N LYS A 45 -4.02 6.45 5.97
CA LYS A 45 -3.03 6.71 4.92
C LYS A 45 -2.94 5.54 3.98
N VAL A 46 -2.68 5.84 2.72
CA VAL A 46 -2.32 4.88 1.67
C VAL A 46 -0.82 5.01 1.39
N LEU A 47 -0.17 3.87 1.26
CA LEU A 47 1.24 3.76 0.89
C LEU A 47 1.35 2.87 -0.35
N GLY A 48 1.76 3.46 -1.46
CA GLY A 48 2.21 2.71 -2.63
C GLY A 48 3.72 2.48 -2.55
N ARG A 49 4.16 1.24 -2.81
CA ARG A 49 5.58 0.89 -2.87
C ARG A 49 5.82 -0.14 -3.97
N GLY A 50 6.74 0.16 -4.90
CA GLY A 50 7.23 -0.78 -5.90
C GLY A 50 8.68 -1.16 -5.62
N VAL A 51 8.95 -2.45 -5.46
CA VAL A 51 10.29 -2.99 -5.18
C VAL A 51 10.57 -4.13 -6.14
N ALA A 52 11.75 -4.13 -6.75
CA ALA A 52 12.30 -5.33 -7.37
C ALA A 52 13.40 -5.92 -6.50
N THR A 53 13.39 -7.23 -6.41
CA THR A 53 14.44 -8.03 -5.78
C THR A 53 15.01 -8.94 -6.85
N ALA A 54 16.32 -8.86 -7.04
CA ALA A 54 17.06 -9.72 -7.96
C ALA A 54 18.03 -10.59 -7.17
N HIS A 55 18.09 -11.87 -7.53
CA HIS A 55 19.03 -12.83 -6.98
C HIS A 55 19.84 -13.42 -8.12
N TRP A 56 21.17 -13.48 -7.98
CA TRP A 56 22.04 -14.09 -9.00
C TRP A 56 23.24 -14.77 -8.37
N LEU A 57 23.73 -15.81 -9.05
CA LEU A 57 24.95 -16.51 -8.68
C LEU A 57 26.06 -16.11 -9.65
N GLU A 58 27.24 -15.80 -9.14
CA GLU A 58 28.43 -15.65 -9.98
C GLU A 58 29.39 -16.81 -9.72
N ASN A 59 29.80 -17.46 -10.80
CA ASN A 59 30.82 -18.50 -10.73
C ASN A 59 32.21 -17.83 -10.64
N ARG A 60 32.96 -18.16 -9.58
CA ARG A 60 34.40 -17.89 -9.53
C ARG A 60 35.16 -19.19 -9.69
N SER A 61 35.19 -19.73 -10.91
CA SER A 61 36.01 -20.90 -11.24
C SER A 61 37.46 -20.47 -11.46
N GLY A 62 38.23 -20.38 -10.38
CA GLY A 62 39.69 -20.20 -10.37
C GLY A 62 40.46 -21.50 -10.12
N GLY A 63 39.90 -22.67 -10.50
CA GLY A 63 40.49 -23.99 -10.27
C GLY A 63 39.47 -25.15 -10.36
N MET A 64 39.83 -26.32 -9.85
CA MET A 64 39.08 -27.60 -9.95
C MET A 64 37.79 -27.66 -9.11
N LYS A 65 37.42 -26.60 -8.37
CA LYS A 65 36.19 -26.52 -7.57
C LYS A 65 35.35 -25.33 -8.04
N ALA A 66 34.12 -25.58 -8.45
CA ALA A 66 33.14 -24.51 -8.68
C ALA A 66 32.73 -23.94 -7.31
N VAL A 67 33.11 -22.69 -7.06
CA VAL A 67 32.64 -21.90 -5.92
C VAL A 67 31.69 -20.85 -6.49
N TYR A 68 30.44 -20.87 -6.05
CA TYR A 68 29.43 -19.89 -6.42
C TYR A 68 29.35 -18.82 -5.34
N ASN A 69 29.38 -17.57 -5.75
CA ASN A 69 28.97 -16.46 -4.89
C ASN A 69 27.49 -16.21 -5.11
N ASP A 70 26.74 -16.12 -4.03
CA ASP A 70 25.33 -15.78 -4.03
C ASP A 70 25.14 -14.28 -3.75
N TYR A 71 24.46 -13.60 -4.66
CA TYR A 71 24.18 -12.18 -4.58
C TYR A 71 22.69 -11.90 -4.61
N THR A 72 22.30 -10.90 -3.82
CA THR A 72 20.94 -10.39 -3.78
C THR A 72 20.98 -8.87 -3.87
N SER A 73 20.16 -8.27 -4.73
CA SER A 73 19.96 -6.83 -4.83
C SER A 73 18.49 -6.47 -4.70
N ASN A 74 18.22 -5.36 -4.02
CA ASN A 74 16.88 -4.81 -3.83
C ASN A 74 16.84 -3.36 -4.29
N ILE A 75 15.95 -3.05 -5.24
CA ILE A 75 15.74 -1.70 -5.75
C ILE A 75 14.31 -1.27 -5.44
N THR A 76 14.14 -0.10 -4.83
CA THR A 76 12.82 0.52 -4.66
C THR A 76 12.62 1.55 -5.76
N TYR A 77 11.69 1.31 -6.69
CA TYR A 77 11.38 2.19 -7.81
C TYR A 77 10.57 3.41 -7.38
N PHE A 78 9.54 3.17 -6.56
CA PHE A 78 8.73 4.26 -6.02
C PHE A 78 8.28 3.97 -4.59
N ARG A 79 8.08 5.06 -3.85
CA ARG A 79 7.47 5.05 -2.51
C ARG A 79 6.66 6.32 -2.35
N LYS A 80 5.33 6.19 -2.34
CA LYS A 80 4.40 7.32 -2.26
C LYS A 80 3.45 7.13 -1.09
N ARG A 81 3.26 8.18 -0.30
CA ARG A 81 2.39 8.20 0.88
C ARG A 81 1.35 9.30 0.71
N GLN A 82 0.08 8.95 0.88
CA GLN A 82 -1.02 9.89 0.88
C GLN A 82 -1.84 9.70 2.15
N HIS A 83 -2.11 10.79 2.87
CA HIS A 83 -3.03 10.77 4.02
C HIS A 83 -4.45 10.99 3.52
N LEU A 84 -5.34 10.03 3.79
CA LEU A 84 -6.78 10.14 3.52
C LEU A 84 -7.52 10.79 4.68
N ILE A 85 -7.09 10.47 5.91
CA ILE A 85 -7.54 11.14 7.13
C ILE A 85 -6.28 11.61 7.85
N ARG A 86 -6.13 12.93 8.00
CA ARG A 86 -5.07 13.53 8.82
C ARG A 86 -5.60 13.70 10.24
N GLY A 87 -4.94 13.07 11.20
CA GLY A 87 -5.22 13.33 12.61
C GLY A 87 -4.79 14.74 12.96
N ASN A 88 -5.69 15.54 13.53
CA ASN A 88 -5.29 16.83 14.08
C ASN A 88 -4.60 16.62 15.43
N ARG A 89 -3.55 17.39 15.71
CA ARG A 89 -2.77 17.33 16.96
C ARG A 89 -3.61 17.80 18.16
N GLU A 90 -4.68 18.55 17.89
CA GLU A 90 -5.63 19.10 18.86
C GLU A 90 -6.99 18.41 18.70
N ASN A 91 -7.17 17.26 19.36
CA ASN A 91 -8.44 16.58 19.70
C ASN A 91 -9.54 16.34 18.64
N ASN A 92 -9.38 16.71 17.37
CA ASN A 92 -10.34 16.38 16.32
C ASN A 92 -10.04 14.98 15.77
N THR A 93 -10.51 13.97 16.50
CA THR A 93 -10.75 12.64 15.94
C THR A 93 -11.94 12.75 15.00
N TRP A 94 -11.76 12.42 13.72
CA TRP A 94 -12.89 12.30 12.82
C TRP A 94 -13.72 11.11 13.28
N ALA A 95 -14.92 11.37 13.79
CA ALA A 95 -15.89 10.33 14.03
C ALA A 95 -16.41 9.90 12.65
N LEU A 96 -15.91 8.76 12.16
CA LEU A 96 -16.59 8.11 11.05
C LEU A 96 -17.85 7.50 11.66
N VAL A 97 -18.99 8.07 11.29
CA VAL A 97 -20.30 7.54 11.67
C VAL A 97 -20.41 6.13 11.09
N GLY A 98 -20.61 5.15 11.95
CA GLY A 98 -20.94 3.79 11.58
C GLY A 98 -22.36 3.76 11.03
N ARG A 99 -22.52 4.17 9.78
CA ARG A 99 -23.69 3.77 8.99
C ARG A 99 -23.33 2.47 8.30
N ASP A 100 -24.32 1.60 8.11
CA ASP A 100 -24.24 0.43 7.21
C ASP A 100 -23.95 0.78 5.74
N THR A 101 -23.56 2.04 5.44
CA THR A 101 -23.15 2.53 4.14
C THR A 101 -21.62 2.72 4.11
N PRO A 102 -20.89 2.01 3.24
CA PRO A 102 -19.45 2.18 3.08
C PRO A 102 -19.11 3.63 2.69
N GLN A 103 -18.08 4.21 3.32
CA GLN A 103 -17.56 5.52 2.90
C GLN A 103 -16.33 5.32 1.99
N PRO A 104 -16.43 5.63 0.69
CA PRO A 104 -15.28 5.60 -0.20
C PRO A 104 -14.40 6.82 0.06
N LEU A 105 -13.14 6.58 0.42
CA LEU A 105 -12.12 7.62 0.53
C LEU A 105 -11.15 7.50 -0.64
N VAL A 106 -11.32 8.41 -1.61
CA VAL A 106 -10.59 8.41 -2.89
C VAL A 106 -9.13 8.83 -2.68
N PHE A 107 -8.24 8.19 -3.42
CA PHE A 107 -6.81 8.50 -3.45
C PHE A 107 -6.28 8.48 -4.88
N THR A 108 -5.14 9.15 -5.09
CA THR A 108 -4.46 9.17 -6.39
C THR A 108 -2.97 9.04 -6.12
N ILE A 109 -2.39 7.92 -6.57
CA ILE A 109 -0.94 7.73 -6.53
C ILE A 109 -0.41 8.17 -7.91
N LEU A 110 0.07 9.42 -7.95
CA LEU A 110 0.73 9.95 -9.14
C LEU A 110 2.10 9.29 -9.33
N HIS A 111 2.26 8.69 -10.51
CA HIS A 111 3.50 8.18 -11.09
C HIS A 111 4.19 7.03 -10.34
N MET A 112 4.13 5.83 -10.93
CA MET A 112 5.18 4.82 -10.77
C MET A 112 6.40 5.30 -11.57
N ASN A 113 7.50 5.60 -10.86
CA ASN A 113 8.76 6.04 -11.45
C ASN A 113 9.54 4.83 -11.95
#